data_AF-A0A928JMJ4-F1
#
_entry.id   AF-A0A928JMJ4-F1
#
_cell.length_a   1.000
_cell.length_b   1.000
_cell.length_c   1.000
_cell.angle_alpha   90.00
_cell.angle_beta   90.00
_cell.angle_gamma   90.00
#
_symmetry.space_group_name_H-M   'P 1'
#
loop_
_entity.id
_entity.type
_entity.pdbx_description
1 polymer ?
#
loop_
_entity_poly.entity_id
_entity_poly.type
_entity_poly.pdbx_seq_one_letter_code
_entity_poly.pdbx_strand_id
1 'polypeptide(L)'
;MTNLNDYPVWRQKLSFILDFLIVFELIINTHSVYYFALDRDYYTLYILAGLICVQLVVLPTAFLWEHLKKLLPVAGIWSAYIIIYALVSGGDLKRLLAKFIVLLLLLFVYFYGHMVRGTIKQLFKHYIDIVFIIALISVFMWLTCSVLKYFPATRPFRIEWGADRRIWSFYGIYFHWQNDFFIHGMRFYRNIGIFTEAPMFSLHLCTALMFDLMINDHHTKFRWFRMLWFCGTILTTFSITGYLFMMMLIVVDLYATLIVRARSEDEATAKKAKKQLVLVTVLGLALAAVGFSLIADKLASRSGGSRTEDFRNGYKGWRDHVWFGAGFGDIEARLQYASWRRQHRSNTGFTNSPMAILCEGGIWFFMGYYLSFVYGMFASLHKRDWRAFICLVLLLFLFTTTTIEHTAYIISFIAFMLANGLTHGYRKDTPMICKEIQ
;
A
#
# COMPACT_ATOMS: atom_id res chain seq x y z
N MET A 1 11.75 -19.35 24.50
CA MET A 1 10.99 -18.34 23.73
C MET A 1 10.03 -17.66 24.69
N THR A 2 10.25 -16.37 24.91
CA THR A 2 9.32 -15.39 25.51
C THR A 2 7.87 -15.46 25.05
N ASN A 3 6.92 -16.15 25.66
CA ASN A 3 5.53 -16.04 25.19
C ASN A 3 4.95 -14.69 25.61
N LEU A 4 4.09 -14.06 24.79
CA LEU A 4 3.49 -12.77 25.14
C LEU A 4 2.69 -12.81 26.45
N ASN A 5 2.20 -13.99 26.81
CA ASN A 5 1.52 -14.28 28.06
C ASN A 5 2.41 -14.13 29.30
N ASP A 6 3.73 -14.07 29.12
CA ASP A 6 4.70 -13.93 30.22
C ASP A 6 4.87 -12.46 30.66
N TYR A 7 4.28 -11.49 29.92
CA TYR A 7 4.35 -10.07 30.26
C TYR A 7 3.21 -9.61 31.16
N PRO A 8 3.46 -8.60 32.01
CA PRO A 8 2.39 -7.90 32.73
C PRO A 8 1.29 -7.43 31.78
N VAL A 9 0.02 -7.61 32.20
CA VAL A 9 -1.17 -7.26 31.40
C VAL A 9 -1.13 -5.83 30.87
N TRP A 10 -0.62 -4.88 31.65
CA TRP A 10 -0.50 -3.48 31.23
C TRP A 10 0.44 -3.29 30.03
N ARG A 11 1.53 -4.07 29.92
CA ARG A 11 2.45 -4.01 28.78
C ARG A 11 1.79 -4.56 27.52
N GLN A 12 1.01 -5.63 27.65
CA GLN A 12 0.26 -6.19 26.53
C GLN A 12 -0.77 -5.19 25.99
N LYS A 13 -1.53 -4.55 26.87
CA LYS A 13 -2.50 -3.51 26.50
C LYS A 13 -1.83 -2.28 25.86
N LEU A 14 -0.72 -1.82 26.42
CA LEU A 14 0.04 -0.70 25.86
C LEU A 14 0.60 -1.04 24.48
N SER A 15 1.20 -2.22 24.31
CA SER A 15 1.69 -2.70 23.01
C SER A 15 0.57 -2.72 21.97
N PHE A 16 -0.62 -3.21 22.33
CA PHE A 16 -1.77 -3.24 21.43
C PHE A 16 -2.16 -1.83 20.95
N ILE A 17 -2.21 -0.86 21.87
CA ILE A 17 -2.55 0.53 21.53
C ILE A 17 -1.46 1.15 20.65
N LEU A 18 -0.19 0.92 20.97
CA LEU A 18 0.92 1.42 20.17
C LEU A 18 0.92 0.82 18.77
N ASP A 19 0.66 -0.49 18.62
CA ASP A 19 0.55 -1.14 17.32
C ASP A 19 -0.58 -0.53 16.49
N PHE A 20 -1.73 -0.24 17.11
CA PHE A 20 -2.84 0.44 16.44
C PHE A 20 -2.45 1.86 15.96
N LEU A 21 -1.80 2.65 16.81
CA LEU A 21 -1.34 4.00 16.47
C LEU A 21 -0.25 4.00 15.39
N ILE A 22 0.71 3.07 15.46
CA ILE A 22 1.75 2.91 14.44
C ILE A 22 1.11 2.58 13.09
N VAL A 23 0.16 1.65 13.04
CA VAL A 23 -0.54 1.29 11.81
C VAL A 23 -1.36 2.46 11.26
N PHE A 24 -2.00 3.25 12.13
CA PHE A 24 -2.70 4.47 11.73
C PHE A 24 -1.73 5.48 11.09
N GLU A 25 -0.59 5.74 11.73
CA GLU A 25 0.43 6.66 11.19
C GLU A 25 1.06 6.16 9.89
N LEU A 26 1.21 4.83 9.70
CA LEU A 26 1.62 4.26 8.42
C LEU A 26 0.65 4.60 7.30
N ILE A 27 -0.65 4.57 7.57
CA ILE A 27 -1.71 4.95 6.62
C ILE A 27 -1.64 6.45 6.34
N ILE A 28 -1.50 7.29 7.36
CA ILE A 28 -1.38 8.75 7.21
C ILE A 28 -0.12 9.14 6.39
N ASN A 29 1.00 8.45 6.56
CA ASN A 29 2.24 8.68 5.81
C ASN A 29 2.22 8.12 4.36
N THR A 30 1.05 7.75 3.85
CA THR A 30 0.85 7.24 2.49
C THR A 30 -0.09 8.17 1.72
N HIS A 31 0.44 9.34 1.36
CA HIS A 31 -0.28 10.37 0.59
C HIS A 31 -1.63 10.80 1.21
N SER A 32 -1.68 10.94 2.54
CA SER A 32 -2.79 11.67 3.18
C SER A 32 -2.69 13.17 2.94
N VAL A 33 -3.80 13.88 3.08
CA VAL A 33 -3.80 15.35 3.01
C VAL A 33 -2.97 15.98 4.12
N TYR A 34 -2.84 15.32 5.29
CA TYR A 34 -2.04 15.84 6.40
C TYR A 34 -0.55 15.75 6.14
N TYR A 35 -0.11 14.72 5.39
CA TYR A 35 1.30 14.59 5.01
C TYR A 35 1.74 15.68 4.02
N PHE A 36 0.83 16.13 3.15
CA PHE A 36 1.10 17.17 2.14
C PHE A 36 0.56 18.56 2.52
N ALA A 37 0.21 18.78 3.79
CA ALA A 37 -0.36 20.04 4.24
C ALA A 37 0.67 21.17 4.16
N LEU A 38 0.29 22.29 3.53
CA LEU A 38 1.14 23.49 3.42
C LEU A 38 0.96 24.45 4.60
N ASP A 39 -0.24 24.48 5.18
CA ASP A 39 -0.59 25.43 6.24
C ASP A 39 0.01 25.03 7.61
N ARG A 40 0.40 23.76 7.78
CA ARG A 40 0.97 23.21 9.01
C ARG A 40 1.70 21.90 8.73
N ASP A 41 2.92 21.76 9.24
CA ASP A 41 3.58 20.46 9.34
C ASP A 41 2.98 19.67 10.52
N TYR A 42 2.41 18.51 10.22
CA TYR A 42 1.84 17.60 11.21
C TYR A 42 2.87 16.63 11.80
N TYR A 43 4.12 16.69 11.35
CA TYR A 43 5.25 15.89 11.84
C TYR A 43 4.97 14.37 11.83
N THR A 44 4.12 13.90 10.92
CA THR A 44 3.57 12.52 10.89
C THR A 44 4.68 11.46 10.81
N LEU A 45 5.77 11.75 10.09
CA LEU A 45 6.93 10.84 10.01
C LEU A 45 7.68 10.74 11.35
N TYR A 46 7.83 11.84 12.08
CA TYR A 46 8.50 11.87 13.39
C TYR A 46 7.63 11.21 14.46
N ILE A 47 6.30 11.42 14.41
CA ILE A 47 5.34 10.74 15.27
C ILE A 47 5.44 9.23 15.05
N LEU A 48 5.41 8.76 13.80
CA LEU A 48 5.58 7.35 13.45
C LEU A 48 6.88 6.78 14.02
N ALA A 49 8.02 7.44 13.78
CA ALA A 49 9.32 6.99 14.28
C ALA A 49 9.35 6.95 15.83
N GLY A 50 8.80 7.96 16.48
CA GLY A 50 8.69 8.05 17.94
C GLY A 50 7.83 6.92 18.52
N LEU A 51 6.67 6.64 17.93
CA LEU A 51 5.81 5.53 18.33
C LEU A 51 6.52 4.18 18.20
N ILE A 52 7.25 3.96 17.10
CA ILE A 52 8.03 2.72 16.93
C ILE A 52 9.13 2.63 18.00
N CYS A 53 9.84 3.72 18.29
CA CYS A 53 10.87 3.73 19.35
C CYS A 53 10.26 3.40 20.73
N VAL A 54 9.12 4.01 21.08
CA VAL A 54 8.41 3.70 22.33
C VAL A 54 7.99 2.23 22.35
N GLN A 55 7.46 1.72 21.24
CA GLN A 55 7.06 0.32 21.14
C GLN A 55 8.26 -0.62 21.33
N LEU A 56 9.42 -0.34 20.73
CA LEU A 56 10.66 -1.11 20.90
C LEU A 56 11.18 -1.10 22.35
N VAL A 57 10.92 -0.05 23.14
CA VAL A 57 11.24 0.00 24.58
C VAL A 57 10.23 -0.77 25.42
N VAL A 58 8.95 -0.79 25.02
CA VAL A 58 7.92 -1.63 25.64
C VAL A 58 8.19 -3.11 25.38
N LEU A 59 8.85 -3.43 24.27
CA LEU A 59 9.41 -4.76 24.02
C LEU A 59 10.46 -5.12 25.07
N PRO A 60 10.60 -6.40 25.44
CA PRO A 60 11.58 -6.83 26.41
C PRO A 60 12.98 -6.59 25.86
N THR A 61 13.82 -5.88 26.63
CA THR A 61 15.21 -5.59 26.24
C THR A 61 16.05 -6.84 26.02
N ALA A 62 15.76 -7.94 26.73
CA ALA A 62 16.40 -9.24 26.54
C ALA A 62 16.17 -9.83 25.13
N PHE A 63 14.98 -9.61 24.56
CA PHE A 63 14.65 -10.07 23.20
C PHE A 63 15.53 -9.41 22.14
N LEU A 64 15.72 -8.08 22.25
CA LEU A 64 16.60 -7.34 21.33
C LEU A 64 18.04 -7.84 21.42
N TRP A 65 18.55 -8.06 22.64
CA TRP A 65 19.92 -8.50 22.86
C TRP A 65 20.22 -9.89 22.27
N GLU A 66 19.29 -10.84 22.41
CA GLU A 66 19.42 -12.19 21.85
C GLU A 66 19.43 -12.20 20.31
N HIS A 67 18.70 -11.28 19.68
CA HIS A 67 18.54 -11.22 18.23
C HIS A 67 19.43 -10.19 17.52
N LEU A 68 20.09 -9.31 18.27
CA LEU A 68 20.89 -8.21 17.73
C LEU A 68 21.97 -8.69 16.76
N LYS A 69 22.63 -9.81 17.07
CA LYS A 69 23.67 -10.43 16.22
C LYS A 69 23.15 -10.83 14.83
N LYS A 70 21.85 -11.13 14.70
CA LYS A 70 21.21 -11.45 13.40
C LYS A 70 20.77 -10.19 12.66
N LEU A 71 20.34 -9.16 13.39
CA LEU A 71 19.82 -7.91 12.82
C LEU A 71 20.94 -7.00 12.29
N LEU A 72 22.06 -6.90 13.03
CA LEU A 72 23.16 -5.99 12.70
C LEU A 72 23.78 -6.20 11.31
N PRO A 73 24.08 -7.43 10.84
CA PRO A 73 24.65 -7.61 9.51
C PRO A 73 23.72 -7.13 8.40
N VAL A 74 22.41 -7.44 8.49
CA VAL A 74 21.43 -7.01 7.48
C VAL A 74 21.25 -5.49 7.50
N ALA A 75 21.15 -4.90 8.70
CA ALA A 75 21.08 -3.45 8.85
C ALA A 75 22.33 -2.75 8.30
N GLY A 76 23.52 -3.31 8.55
CA GLY A 76 24.80 -2.80 8.04
C GLY A 76 24.90 -2.87 6.52
N ILE A 77 24.55 -4.02 5.92
CA ILE A 77 24.53 -4.19 4.45
C ILE A 77 23.55 -3.22 3.80
N TRP A 78 22.33 -3.11 4.33
CA TRP A 78 21.34 -2.17 3.81
C TRP A 78 21.80 -0.72 3.92
N SER A 79 22.36 -0.33 5.07
CA SER A 79 22.87 1.02 5.28
C SER A 79 24.03 1.33 4.32
N ALA A 80 24.96 0.39 4.15
CA ALA A 80 26.06 0.53 3.19
C ALA A 80 25.53 0.70 1.75
N TYR A 81 24.53 -0.10 1.36
CA TYR A 81 23.88 0.00 0.06
C TYR A 81 23.25 1.39 -0.20
N ILE A 82 22.59 1.98 0.80
CA ILE A 82 22.02 3.33 0.71
C ILE A 82 23.10 4.42 0.75
N ILE A 83 24.15 4.25 1.55
CA ILE A 83 25.26 5.21 1.63
C ILE A 83 26.03 5.25 0.32
N ILE A 84 26.31 4.10 -0.31
CA ILE A 84 26.95 4.03 -1.64
C ILE A 84 26.11 4.81 -2.66
N TYR A 85 24.79 4.59 -2.66
CA TYR A 85 23.88 5.36 -3.51
C TYR A 85 23.98 6.87 -3.25
N ALA A 86 23.90 7.28 -1.98
CA ALA A 86 23.93 8.68 -1.58
C ALA A 86 25.22 9.40 -1.98
N LEU A 87 26.37 8.71 -1.89
CA LEU A 87 27.69 9.26 -2.24
C LEU A 87 27.85 9.48 -3.75
N VAL A 88 27.18 8.69 -4.59
CA VAL A 88 27.33 8.74 -6.05
C VAL A 88 26.26 9.61 -6.72
N SER A 89 25.01 9.48 -6.29
CA SER A 89 23.84 10.08 -6.95
C SER A 89 23.53 11.51 -6.47
N GLY A 90 23.87 11.85 -5.23
CA GLY A 90 23.47 13.12 -4.62
C GLY A 90 21.96 13.22 -4.36
N GLY A 91 21.40 14.43 -4.47
CA GLY A 91 19.99 14.73 -4.21
C GLY A 91 19.66 15.08 -2.75
N ASP A 92 18.41 14.90 -2.34
CA ASP A 92 17.95 15.21 -0.98
C ASP A 92 18.41 14.14 0.02
N LEU A 93 19.66 14.28 0.46
CA LEU A 93 20.30 13.38 1.43
C LEU A 93 19.49 13.26 2.73
N LYS A 94 18.91 14.36 3.22
CA LYS A 94 18.16 14.36 4.49
C LYS A 94 16.94 13.44 4.39
N ARG A 95 16.13 13.59 3.33
CA ARG A 95 14.94 12.75 3.13
C ARG A 95 15.30 11.30 2.82
N LEU A 96 16.37 11.06 2.06
CA LEU A 96 16.89 9.73 1.76
C LEU A 96 17.24 8.98 3.05
N LEU A 97 18.10 9.57 3.89
CA LEU A 97 18.57 8.94 5.14
C LEU A 97 17.41 8.75 6.13
N ALA A 98 16.52 9.75 6.26
CA ALA A 98 15.36 9.65 7.13
C ALA A 98 14.43 8.47 6.76
N LYS A 99 14.21 8.24 5.46
CA LYS A 99 13.30 7.19 4.98
C LYS A 99 13.96 5.82 4.90
N PHE A 100 15.12 5.73 4.25
CA PHE A 100 15.73 4.44 3.88
C PHE A 100 16.76 3.93 4.88
N ILE A 101 17.22 4.75 5.81
CA ILE A 101 18.02 4.28 6.94
C ILE A 101 17.19 4.31 8.21
N VAL A 102 16.78 5.50 8.68
CA VAL A 102 16.15 5.64 9.99
C VAL A 102 14.79 4.90 10.04
N LEU A 103 13.83 5.30 9.21
CA LEU A 103 12.49 4.69 9.23
C LEU A 103 12.53 3.20 8.86
N LEU A 104 13.24 2.84 7.79
CA LEU A 104 13.30 1.45 7.33
C LEU A 104 13.91 0.52 8.39
N LEU A 105 15.00 0.91 9.05
CA LEU A 105 15.61 0.07 10.08
C LEU A 105 14.72 -0.06 11.32
N LEU A 106 14.05 1.02 11.73
CA LEU A 106 13.06 0.97 12.81
C LEU A 106 11.92 0.00 12.47
N LEU A 107 11.35 0.09 11.27
CA LEU A 107 10.30 -0.81 10.80
C LEU A 107 10.80 -2.26 10.66
N PHE A 108 12.04 -2.45 10.23
CA PHE A 108 12.63 -3.78 10.08
C PHE A 108 12.74 -4.49 11.43
N VAL A 109 13.27 -3.81 12.45
CA VAL A 109 13.34 -4.37 13.82
C VAL A 109 11.93 -4.59 14.37
N TYR A 110 11.01 -3.66 14.15
CA TYR A 110 9.61 -3.77 14.56
C TYR A 110 8.93 -5.01 13.96
N PHE A 111 8.96 -5.18 12.64
CA PHE A 111 8.37 -6.34 11.97
C PHE A 111 9.05 -7.65 12.37
N TYR A 112 10.38 -7.67 12.49
CA TYR A 112 11.10 -8.84 13.00
C TYR A 112 10.59 -9.24 14.39
N GLY A 113 10.42 -8.26 15.29
CA GLY A 113 9.87 -8.49 16.62
C GLY A 113 8.47 -9.12 16.61
N HIS A 114 7.58 -8.67 15.72
CA HIS A 114 6.24 -9.25 15.56
C HIS A 114 6.26 -10.66 14.95
N MET A 115 7.19 -10.94 14.03
CA MET A 115 7.32 -12.26 13.41
C MET A 115 7.81 -13.31 14.40
N VAL A 116 8.86 -13.01 15.18
CA VAL A 116 9.37 -13.97 16.18
C VAL A 116 8.33 -14.27 17.26
N ARG A 117 7.48 -13.30 17.60
CA ARG A 117 6.38 -13.46 18.56
C ARG A 117 5.10 -14.06 17.97
N GLY A 118 5.02 -14.23 16.65
CA GLY A 118 3.83 -14.71 15.98
C GLY A 118 2.63 -13.74 15.99
N THR A 119 2.84 -12.45 16.29
CA THR A 119 1.76 -11.43 16.35
C THR A 119 1.57 -10.64 15.06
N ILE A 120 2.24 -11.02 13.97
CA ILE A 120 2.14 -10.32 12.68
C ILE A 120 0.71 -10.25 12.13
N LYS A 121 -0.10 -11.30 12.36
CA LYS A 121 -1.52 -11.35 11.97
C LYS A 121 -2.35 -10.24 12.64
N GLN A 122 -1.96 -9.83 13.85
CA GLN A 122 -2.63 -8.76 14.58
C GLN A 122 -2.39 -7.40 13.91
N LEU A 123 -1.18 -7.13 13.42
CA LEU A 123 -0.89 -5.87 12.71
C LEU A 123 -1.75 -5.71 11.46
N PHE A 124 -1.92 -6.79 10.70
CA PHE A 124 -2.81 -6.78 9.54
C PHE A 124 -4.28 -6.56 9.94
N LYS A 125 -4.74 -7.12 11.06
CA LYS A 125 -6.08 -6.84 11.60
C LYS A 125 -6.25 -5.37 11.98
N HIS A 126 -5.28 -4.76 12.67
CA HIS A 126 -5.31 -3.33 12.96
C HIS A 126 -5.41 -2.49 11.68
N TYR A 127 -4.68 -2.86 10.64
CA TYR A 127 -4.76 -2.18 9.34
C TYR A 127 -6.17 -2.27 8.75
N ILE A 128 -6.75 -3.48 8.73
CA ILE A 128 -8.13 -3.70 8.24
C ILE A 128 -9.13 -2.85 9.03
N ASP A 129 -9.05 -2.87 10.36
CA ASP A 129 -10.01 -2.20 11.24
C ASP A 129 -9.91 -0.67 11.10
N ILE A 130 -8.70 -0.11 11.03
CA ILE A 130 -8.48 1.32 10.83
C ILE A 130 -9.03 1.77 9.48
N VAL A 131 -8.67 1.07 8.39
CA VAL A 131 -9.15 1.43 7.06
C VAL A 131 -10.67 1.28 6.95
N PHE A 132 -11.26 0.30 7.65
CA PHE A 132 -12.70 0.15 7.73
C PHE A 132 -13.38 1.32 8.42
N ILE A 133 -12.84 1.80 9.54
CA ILE A 133 -13.35 3.01 10.23
C ILE A 133 -13.27 4.23 9.31
N ILE A 134 -12.13 4.42 8.62
CA ILE A 134 -11.96 5.50 7.63
C ILE A 134 -13.01 5.36 6.52
N ALA A 135 -13.27 4.15 6.01
CA ALA A 135 -14.27 3.90 4.98
C ALA A 135 -15.70 4.22 5.44
N LEU A 136 -16.08 3.84 6.67
CA LEU A 136 -17.38 4.18 7.25
C LEU A 136 -17.61 5.69 7.29
N ILE A 137 -16.64 6.42 7.86
CA ILE A 137 -16.69 7.89 7.97
C ILE A 137 -16.72 8.51 6.56
N SER A 138 -15.87 8.03 5.66
CA SER A 138 -15.72 8.59 4.32
C SER A 138 -16.97 8.45 3.47
N VAL A 139 -17.66 7.31 3.50
CA VAL A 139 -18.91 7.11 2.74
C VAL A 139 -20.02 8.02 3.29
N PHE A 140 -20.15 8.08 4.61
CA PHE A 140 -21.13 8.96 5.25
C PHE A 140 -20.88 10.43 4.89
N MET A 141 -19.64 10.90 5.01
CA MET A 141 -19.27 12.28 4.69
C MET A 141 -19.34 12.56 3.18
N TRP A 142 -18.93 11.64 2.31
CA TRP A 142 -19.06 11.80 0.87
C TRP A 142 -20.53 11.97 0.45
N LEU A 143 -21.42 11.10 0.95
CA LEU A 143 -22.84 11.18 0.64
C LEU A 143 -23.46 12.49 1.14
N THR A 144 -23.25 12.82 2.42
CA THR A 144 -23.89 13.99 3.04
C THR A 144 -23.28 15.33 2.60
N CYS A 145 -21.96 15.40 2.44
CA CYS A 145 -21.24 16.65 2.15
C CYS A 145 -21.01 16.88 0.65
N SER A 146 -20.67 15.83 -0.11
CA SER A 146 -20.29 15.98 -1.52
C SER A 146 -21.43 15.73 -2.51
N VAL A 147 -22.32 14.78 -2.20
CA VAL A 147 -23.44 14.43 -3.08
C VAL A 147 -24.68 15.23 -2.72
N LEU A 148 -25.18 15.10 -1.48
CA LEU A 148 -26.40 15.77 -1.00
C LEU A 148 -26.18 17.24 -0.62
N LYS A 149 -24.92 17.63 -0.35
CA LYS A 149 -24.53 18.99 0.08
C LYS A 149 -25.28 19.49 1.33
N TYR A 150 -25.63 18.57 2.23
CA TYR A 150 -26.33 18.88 3.48
C TYR A 150 -25.45 19.65 4.47
N PHE A 151 -24.18 19.27 4.58
CA PHE A 151 -23.20 19.99 5.40
C PHE A 151 -22.28 20.85 4.53
N PRO A 152 -22.11 22.14 4.85
CA PRO A 152 -21.17 23.00 4.13
C PRO A 152 -19.71 22.69 4.52
N ALA A 153 -18.78 23.07 3.65
CA ALA A 153 -17.35 22.95 3.95
C ALA A 153 -16.98 23.84 5.14
N THR A 154 -16.21 23.30 6.08
CA THR A 154 -15.83 24.00 7.32
C THR A 154 -14.74 25.03 7.06
N ARG A 155 -13.68 24.62 6.36
CA ARG A 155 -12.57 25.51 6.02
C ARG A 155 -11.82 25.05 4.77
N PRO A 156 -11.23 25.97 4.01
CA PRO A 156 -10.24 25.61 3.02
C PRO A 156 -9.00 25.02 3.69
N PHE A 157 -8.32 24.12 2.98
CA PHE A 157 -7.09 23.49 3.42
C PHE A 157 -6.12 23.49 2.23
N ARG A 158 -4.85 23.85 2.41
CA ARG A 158 -3.86 23.88 1.33
C ARG A 158 -2.96 22.66 1.38
N ILE A 159 -2.77 22.02 0.22
CA ILE A 159 -1.86 20.88 0.06
C ILE A 159 -0.92 21.09 -1.13
N GLU A 160 0.26 20.48 -1.07
CA GLU A 160 1.20 20.38 -2.19
C GLU A 160 1.06 19.01 -2.86
N TRP A 161 0.18 18.90 -3.86
CA TRP A 161 -0.03 17.65 -4.61
C TRP A 161 0.09 17.89 -6.11
N GLY A 162 1.32 17.76 -6.62
CA GLY A 162 1.74 18.20 -7.96
C GLY A 162 1.83 19.73 -8.11
N ALA A 163 0.95 20.45 -7.42
CA ALA A 163 0.92 21.91 -7.30
C ALA A 163 0.35 22.29 -5.93
N ASP A 164 0.50 23.55 -5.55
CA ASP A 164 -0.29 24.13 -4.46
C ASP A 164 -1.78 24.10 -4.83
N ARG A 165 -2.57 23.40 -4.01
CA ARG A 165 -4.00 23.20 -4.22
C ARG A 165 -4.75 23.59 -2.96
N ARG A 166 -5.79 24.39 -3.14
CA ARG A 166 -6.81 24.66 -2.13
C ARG A 166 -7.93 23.63 -2.24
N ILE A 167 -8.10 22.82 -1.21
CA ILE A 167 -9.13 21.79 -1.11
C ILE A 167 -10.14 22.15 0.00
N TRP A 168 -11.34 21.59 -0.07
CA TRP A 168 -12.36 21.82 0.95
C TRP A 168 -12.30 20.73 2.02
N SER A 169 -12.28 21.15 3.28
CA SER A 169 -12.28 20.27 4.45
C SER A 169 -13.63 20.31 5.17
N PHE A 170 -14.09 19.15 5.62
CA PHE A 170 -15.25 18.97 6.47
C PHE A 170 -14.77 18.45 7.83
N TYR A 171 -14.72 19.36 8.81
CA TYR A 171 -14.26 19.12 10.18
C TYR A 171 -12.86 18.49 10.30
N GLY A 172 -12.05 18.56 9.22
CA GLY A 172 -10.74 17.92 9.20
C GLY A 172 -10.77 16.39 9.19
N ILE A 173 -11.91 15.75 8.86
CA ILE A 173 -12.05 14.26 8.81
C ILE A 173 -12.45 13.74 7.43
N TYR A 174 -12.82 14.64 6.52
CA TYR A 174 -13.14 14.33 5.13
C TYR A 174 -12.80 15.52 4.25
N PHE A 175 -12.36 15.25 3.02
CA PHE A 175 -11.93 16.25 2.07
C PHE A 175 -12.50 15.93 0.68
N HIS A 176 -12.70 16.96 -0.14
CA HIS A 176 -13.03 16.75 -1.55
C HIS A 176 -12.48 17.90 -2.41
N TRP A 177 -12.09 17.58 -3.63
CA TRP A 177 -11.70 18.57 -4.65
C TRP A 177 -11.74 17.99 -6.07
N GLN A 178 -11.55 16.68 -6.21
CA GLN A 178 -11.61 15.98 -7.49
C GLN A 178 -13.06 15.82 -7.97
N ASN A 179 -13.50 16.71 -8.87
CA ASN A 179 -14.83 16.70 -9.50
C ASN A 179 -14.77 16.34 -11.00
N ASP A 180 -13.79 15.53 -11.38
CA ASP A 180 -13.48 15.16 -12.76
C ASP A 180 -14.31 13.96 -13.28
N PHE A 181 -15.17 13.38 -12.45
CA PHE A 181 -16.05 12.30 -12.85
C PHE A 181 -17.39 12.85 -13.39
N PHE A 182 -17.79 12.38 -14.57
CA PHE A 182 -18.93 12.91 -15.32
C PHE A 182 -19.90 11.80 -15.72
N ILE A 183 -21.17 11.98 -15.37
CA ILE A 183 -22.28 11.10 -15.77
C ILE A 183 -23.42 11.99 -16.27
N HIS A 184 -23.88 11.76 -17.52
CA HIS A 184 -25.08 12.40 -18.09
C HIS A 184 -25.17 13.93 -17.87
N GLY A 185 -24.09 14.68 -18.11
CA GLY A 185 -24.13 16.15 -17.92
C GLY A 185 -23.70 16.61 -16.52
N MET A 186 -23.72 15.73 -15.51
CA MET A 186 -23.45 16.08 -14.12
C MET A 186 -22.02 15.70 -13.70
N ARG A 187 -21.37 16.60 -12.96
CA ARG A 187 -20.06 16.36 -12.34
C ARG A 187 -20.23 15.89 -10.91
N PHE A 188 -19.56 14.80 -10.56
CA PHE A 188 -19.54 14.25 -9.22
C PHE A 188 -18.16 14.36 -8.62
N TYR A 189 -18.12 14.66 -7.32
CA TYR A 189 -16.89 14.55 -6.55
C TYR A 189 -16.57 13.08 -6.31
N ARG A 190 -15.31 12.72 -6.52
CA ARG A 190 -14.77 11.40 -6.17
C ARG A 190 -14.57 11.33 -4.67
N ASN A 191 -14.87 10.19 -4.07
CA ASN A 191 -14.57 9.96 -2.67
C ASN A 191 -13.06 9.79 -2.48
N ILE A 192 -12.42 10.73 -1.78
CA ILE A 192 -10.98 10.70 -1.49
C ILE A 192 -10.68 10.50 0.00
N GLY A 193 -11.70 10.48 0.86
CA GLY A 193 -11.54 10.37 2.31
C GLY A 193 -10.59 11.42 2.88
N ILE A 194 -9.54 10.96 3.56
CA ILE A 194 -8.45 11.78 4.11
C ILE A 194 -7.20 11.81 3.22
N PHE A 195 -7.31 11.35 1.97
CA PHE A 195 -6.19 11.21 1.04
C PHE A 195 -6.16 12.31 -0.01
N THR A 196 -4.99 12.52 -0.61
CA THR A 196 -4.79 13.58 -1.60
C THR A 196 -5.61 13.36 -2.88
N GLU A 197 -5.89 12.11 -3.23
CA GLU A 197 -6.68 11.72 -4.39
C GLU A 197 -7.35 10.35 -4.24
N ALA A 198 -8.33 10.09 -5.10
CA ALA A 198 -9.11 8.85 -5.08
C ALA A 198 -8.26 7.57 -5.32
N PRO A 199 -7.25 7.54 -6.20
CA PRO A 199 -6.34 6.39 -6.30
C PRO A 199 -5.62 6.07 -4.98
N MET A 200 -5.22 7.08 -4.20
CA MET A 200 -4.57 6.88 -2.90
C MET A 200 -5.53 6.33 -1.86
N PHE A 201 -6.78 6.80 -1.82
CA PHE A 201 -7.78 6.17 -0.95
C PHE A 201 -8.08 4.73 -1.38
N SER A 202 -8.24 4.52 -2.68
CA SER A 202 -8.49 3.21 -3.27
C SER A 202 -7.37 2.20 -2.97
N LEU A 203 -6.11 2.62 -2.92
CA LEU A 203 -4.97 1.80 -2.52
C LEU A 203 -5.20 1.17 -1.14
N HIS A 204 -5.58 1.98 -0.15
CA HIS A 204 -5.81 1.50 1.21
C HIS A 204 -7.01 0.57 1.30
N LEU A 205 -8.12 0.92 0.65
CA LEU A 205 -9.33 0.08 0.59
C LEU A 205 -9.03 -1.28 -0.07
N CYS A 206 -8.32 -1.29 -1.19
CA CYS A 206 -7.90 -2.50 -1.90
C CYS A 206 -6.99 -3.38 -1.04
N THR A 207 -6.01 -2.76 -0.37
CA THR A 207 -5.11 -3.48 0.53
C THR A 207 -5.86 -4.09 1.73
N ALA A 208 -6.77 -3.33 2.35
CA ALA A 208 -7.55 -3.81 3.49
C ALA A 208 -8.49 -4.95 3.08
N LEU A 209 -9.15 -4.83 1.93
CA LEU A 209 -9.97 -5.90 1.36
C LEU A 209 -9.14 -7.17 1.08
N MET A 210 -7.94 -7.01 0.48
CA MET A 210 -7.02 -8.11 0.22
C MET A 210 -6.57 -8.80 1.52
N PHE A 211 -6.16 -8.04 2.53
CA PHE A 211 -5.81 -8.58 3.84
C PHE A 211 -6.99 -9.28 4.50
N ASP A 212 -8.19 -8.70 4.47
CA ASP A 212 -9.38 -9.30 5.10
C ASP A 212 -9.77 -10.63 4.43
N LEU A 213 -9.63 -10.73 3.10
CA LEU A 213 -9.90 -11.96 2.36
C LEU A 213 -8.86 -13.05 2.63
N MET A 214 -7.58 -12.68 2.63
CA MET A 214 -6.49 -13.66 2.65
C MET A 214 -6.09 -14.10 4.07
N ILE A 215 -6.35 -13.28 5.09
CA ILE A 215 -5.87 -13.50 6.47
C ILE A 215 -6.94 -14.07 7.40
N ASN A 216 -8.21 -13.71 7.21
CA ASN A 216 -9.27 -14.19 8.08
C ASN A 216 -9.82 -15.52 7.56
N ASP A 217 -9.87 -16.51 8.44
CA ASP A 217 -10.21 -17.89 8.06
C ASP A 217 -11.71 -18.20 8.26
N HIS A 218 -12.44 -17.32 8.96
CA HIS A 218 -13.86 -17.52 9.26
C HIS A 218 -14.75 -16.49 8.56
N HIS A 219 -15.87 -16.98 8.00
CA HIS A 219 -16.90 -16.15 7.39
C HIS A 219 -17.96 -15.76 8.44
N THR A 220 -17.72 -14.68 9.18
CA THR A 220 -18.74 -14.10 10.07
C THR A 220 -19.67 -13.18 9.28
N LYS A 221 -20.92 -12.98 9.76
CA LYS A 221 -21.84 -11.99 9.16
C LYS A 221 -21.22 -10.59 9.12
N PHE A 222 -20.48 -10.22 10.17
CA PHE A 222 -19.78 -8.94 10.24
C PHE A 222 -18.68 -8.81 9.17
N ARG A 223 -17.95 -9.88 8.88
CA ARG A 223 -16.95 -9.87 7.79
C ARG A 223 -17.60 -9.62 6.43
N TRP A 224 -18.73 -10.26 6.14
CA TRP A 224 -19.47 -10.00 4.90
C TRP A 224 -19.91 -8.54 4.78
N PHE A 225 -20.44 -7.98 5.86
CA PHE A 225 -20.79 -6.56 5.93
C PHE A 225 -19.57 -5.67 5.63
N ARG A 226 -18.44 -5.91 6.31
CA ARG A 226 -17.19 -5.17 6.09
C ARG A 226 -16.69 -5.27 4.64
N MET A 227 -16.71 -6.47 4.06
CA MET A 227 -16.29 -6.70 2.68
C MET A 227 -17.15 -5.93 1.68
N LEU A 228 -18.49 -6.02 1.83
CA LEU A 228 -19.43 -5.26 1.01
C LEU A 228 -19.22 -3.75 1.17
N TRP A 229 -18.91 -3.30 2.39
CA TRP A 229 -18.60 -1.90 2.64
C TRP A 229 -17.32 -1.44 1.95
N PHE A 230 -16.25 -2.24 1.98
CA PHE A 230 -15.04 -1.95 1.21
C PHE A 230 -15.33 -1.85 -0.29
N CYS A 231 -16.05 -2.83 -0.85
CA CYS A 231 -16.44 -2.80 -2.27
C CYS A 231 -17.27 -1.56 -2.60
N GLY A 232 -18.29 -1.24 -1.78
CA GLY A 232 -19.10 -0.04 -1.94
C GLY A 232 -18.28 1.24 -1.87
N THR A 233 -17.33 1.32 -0.92
CA THR A 233 -16.45 2.48 -0.78
C THR A 233 -15.52 2.63 -1.99
N ILE A 234 -14.95 1.53 -2.50
CA ILE A 234 -14.13 1.54 -3.73
C ILE A 234 -14.94 2.12 -4.90
N LEU A 235 -16.21 1.74 -5.06
CA LEU A 235 -17.10 2.30 -6.09
C LEU A 235 -17.26 3.81 -5.98
N THR A 236 -17.35 4.37 -4.77
CA THR A 236 -17.45 5.83 -4.58
C THR A 236 -16.16 6.59 -4.94
N THR A 237 -15.01 5.91 -5.04
CA THR A 237 -13.74 6.56 -5.44
C THR A 237 -13.67 6.84 -6.94
N PHE A 238 -14.51 6.19 -7.76
CA PHE A 238 -14.42 6.25 -9.23
C PHE A 238 -13.01 6.00 -9.77
N SER A 239 -12.26 5.09 -9.14
CA SER A 239 -10.87 4.74 -9.50
C SER A 239 -10.82 3.47 -10.34
N ILE A 240 -10.43 3.57 -11.62
CA ILE A 240 -10.29 2.40 -12.51
C ILE A 240 -9.27 1.40 -11.95
N THR A 241 -8.15 1.87 -11.37
CA THR A 241 -7.19 0.99 -10.69
C THR A 241 -7.85 0.19 -9.56
N GLY A 242 -8.72 0.84 -8.77
CA GLY A 242 -9.48 0.19 -7.70
C GLY A 242 -10.48 -0.84 -8.21
N TYR A 243 -11.16 -0.52 -9.31
CA TYR A 243 -12.15 -1.42 -9.92
C TYR A 243 -11.48 -2.68 -10.44
N LEU A 244 -10.40 -2.52 -11.21
CA LEU A 244 -9.62 -3.63 -11.73
C LEU A 244 -9.05 -4.49 -10.60
N PHE A 245 -8.50 -3.86 -9.56
CA PHE A 245 -7.98 -4.58 -8.39
C PHE A 245 -9.08 -5.41 -7.71
N MET A 246 -10.21 -4.80 -7.39
CA MET A 246 -11.34 -5.45 -6.73
C MET A 246 -11.89 -6.61 -7.57
N MET A 247 -12.04 -6.43 -8.89
CA MET A 247 -12.48 -7.47 -9.81
C MET A 247 -11.50 -8.66 -9.84
N MET A 248 -10.19 -8.39 -9.97
CA MET A 248 -9.16 -9.43 -9.94
C MET A 248 -9.17 -10.20 -8.62
N LEU A 249 -9.22 -9.49 -7.49
CA LEU A 249 -9.20 -10.10 -6.16
C LEU A 249 -10.42 -11.00 -5.92
N ILE A 250 -11.63 -10.55 -6.27
CA ILE A 250 -12.86 -11.35 -6.12
C ILE A 250 -12.80 -12.61 -6.99
N VAL A 251 -12.38 -12.49 -8.25
CA VAL A 251 -12.27 -13.64 -9.16
C VAL A 251 -11.26 -14.64 -8.62
N VAL A 252 -10.09 -14.19 -8.18
CA VAL A 252 -9.02 -15.04 -7.67
C VAL A 252 -9.45 -15.76 -6.38
N ASP A 253 -10.08 -15.05 -5.44
CA ASP A 253 -10.57 -15.63 -4.18
C ASP A 253 -11.65 -16.70 -4.42
N LEU A 254 -12.61 -16.40 -5.32
CA LEU A 254 -13.63 -17.37 -5.73
C LEU A 254 -13.00 -18.59 -6.40
N TYR A 255 -12.05 -18.40 -7.31
CA TYR A 255 -11.39 -19.48 -8.01
C TYR A 255 -10.62 -20.39 -7.05
N ALA A 256 -9.85 -19.80 -6.13
CA ALA A 256 -9.10 -20.55 -5.13
C ALA A 256 -10.02 -21.35 -4.19
N THR A 257 -11.12 -20.74 -3.72
CA THR A 257 -12.12 -21.41 -2.88
C THR A 257 -12.77 -22.60 -3.61
N LEU A 258 -13.11 -22.43 -4.89
CA LEU A 258 -13.76 -23.47 -5.68
C LEU A 258 -12.82 -24.61 -6.06
N ILE A 259 -11.54 -24.35 -6.31
CA ILE A 259 -10.54 -25.43 -6.54
C ILE A 259 -10.46 -26.34 -5.33
N VAL A 260 -10.39 -25.78 -4.12
CA VAL A 260 -10.32 -26.57 -2.89
C VAL A 260 -11.57 -27.44 -2.75
N ARG A 261 -12.76 -26.86 -2.95
CA ARG A 261 -14.03 -27.61 -2.89
C ARG A 261 -14.18 -28.65 -4.00
N ALA A 262 -13.62 -28.41 -5.18
CA ALA A 262 -13.65 -29.35 -6.30
C ALA A 262 -12.80 -30.61 -6.07
N ARG A 263 -11.89 -30.57 -5.08
CA ARG A 263 -11.08 -31.70 -4.60
C ARG A 263 -11.65 -32.39 -3.36
N SER A 264 -12.81 -31.94 -2.87
CA SER A 264 -13.51 -32.56 -1.74
C SER A 264 -13.79 -34.04 -2.02
N GLU A 265 -13.70 -34.87 -0.98
CA GLU A 265 -14.07 -36.29 -1.05
C GLU A 265 -15.57 -36.48 -1.26
N ASP A 266 -16.39 -35.56 -0.73
CA ASP A 266 -17.84 -35.51 -1.03
C ASP A 266 -18.08 -35.19 -2.51
N GLU A 267 -18.56 -36.19 -3.25
CA GLU A 267 -18.83 -36.13 -4.68
C GLU A 267 -19.85 -35.04 -5.04
N ALA A 268 -20.87 -34.80 -4.21
CA ALA A 268 -21.89 -33.79 -4.47
C ALA A 268 -21.28 -32.37 -4.39
N THR A 269 -20.47 -32.12 -3.36
CA THR A 269 -19.72 -30.87 -3.20
C THR A 269 -18.71 -30.67 -4.33
N ALA A 270 -17.96 -31.72 -4.69
CA ALA A 270 -16.97 -31.66 -5.77
C ALA A 270 -17.63 -31.37 -7.13
N LYS A 271 -18.72 -32.06 -7.47
CA LYS A 271 -19.48 -31.85 -8.72
C LYS A 271 -20.05 -30.44 -8.81
N LYS A 272 -20.63 -29.94 -7.71
CA LYS A 272 -21.15 -28.56 -7.61
C LYS A 272 -20.03 -27.53 -7.81
N ALA A 273 -18.89 -27.72 -7.14
CA ALA A 273 -17.74 -26.82 -7.25
C ALA A 273 -17.15 -26.81 -8.68
N LYS A 274 -17.05 -27.96 -9.35
CA LYS A 274 -16.62 -28.04 -10.76
C LYS A 274 -17.54 -27.26 -11.69
N LYS A 275 -18.86 -27.35 -11.52
CA LYS A 275 -19.84 -26.55 -12.29
C LYS A 275 -19.68 -25.05 -12.01
N GLN A 276 -19.49 -24.68 -10.75
CA GLN A 276 -19.26 -23.29 -10.34
C GLN A 276 -17.93 -22.75 -10.90
N LEU A 277 -16.90 -23.59 -11.03
CA LEU A 277 -15.61 -23.20 -11.60
C LEU A 277 -15.75 -22.75 -13.05
N VAL A 278 -16.57 -23.46 -13.85
CA VAL A 278 -16.89 -23.04 -15.23
C VAL A 278 -17.57 -21.68 -15.23
N LEU A 279 -18.57 -21.47 -14.36
CA LEU A 279 -19.26 -20.18 -14.24
C LEU A 279 -18.32 -19.05 -13.83
N VAL A 280 -17.45 -19.27 -12.84
CA VAL A 280 -16.45 -18.28 -12.40
C VAL A 280 -15.42 -18.00 -13.48
N THR A 281 -15.07 -19.00 -14.30
CA THR A 281 -14.18 -18.80 -15.46
C THR A 281 -14.84 -17.88 -16.50
N VAL A 282 -16.12 -18.14 -16.83
CA VAL A 282 -16.90 -17.29 -17.75
C VAL A 282 -17.03 -15.87 -17.19
N LEU A 283 -17.34 -15.74 -15.90
CA LEU A 283 -17.38 -14.44 -15.21
C LEU A 283 -16.02 -13.74 -15.28
N GLY A 284 -14.93 -14.45 -15.04
CA GLY A 284 -13.56 -13.92 -15.13
C GLY A 284 -13.24 -13.39 -16.52
N LEU A 285 -13.62 -14.12 -17.58
CA LEU A 285 -13.46 -13.66 -18.97
C LEU A 285 -14.31 -12.42 -19.27
N ALA A 286 -15.57 -12.39 -18.82
CA ALA A 286 -16.44 -11.22 -18.98
C ALA A 286 -15.87 -9.98 -18.25
N LEU A 287 -15.41 -10.17 -17.00
CA LEU A 287 -14.76 -9.11 -16.22
C LEU A 287 -13.44 -8.66 -16.85
N ALA A 288 -12.68 -9.56 -17.48
CA ALA A 288 -11.47 -9.21 -18.23
C ALA A 288 -11.79 -8.37 -19.47
N ALA A 289 -12.86 -8.70 -20.21
CA ALA A 289 -13.32 -7.89 -21.35
C ALA A 289 -13.75 -6.49 -20.91
N VAL A 290 -14.52 -6.38 -19.82
CA VAL A 290 -14.87 -5.08 -19.21
C VAL A 290 -13.61 -4.34 -18.76
N GLY A 291 -12.67 -5.04 -18.11
CA GLY A 291 -11.41 -4.47 -17.66
C GLY A 291 -10.57 -3.91 -18.82
N PHE A 292 -10.52 -4.63 -19.95
CA PHE A 292 -9.86 -4.15 -21.17
C PHE A 292 -10.51 -2.87 -21.70
N SER A 293 -11.85 -2.80 -21.74
CA SER A 293 -12.57 -1.57 -22.12
C SER A 293 -12.22 -0.41 -21.19
N LEU A 294 -12.23 -0.64 -19.87
CA LEU A 294 -11.90 0.39 -18.89
C LEU A 294 -10.46 0.92 -19.05
N ILE A 295 -9.51 0.03 -19.36
CA ILE A 295 -8.13 0.42 -19.64
C ILE A 295 -8.05 1.23 -20.94
N ALA A 296 -8.72 0.80 -22.01
CA ALA A 296 -8.76 1.52 -23.28
C ALA A 296 -9.34 2.93 -23.10
N ASP A 297 -10.46 3.06 -22.39
CA ASP A 297 -11.08 4.34 -22.05
C ASP A 297 -10.15 5.20 -21.18
N LYS A 298 -9.44 4.59 -20.23
CA LYS A 298 -8.46 5.30 -19.41
C LYS A 298 -7.32 5.84 -20.24
N LEU A 299 -6.78 5.05 -21.16
CA LEU A 299 -5.67 5.42 -22.03
C LEU A 299 -6.07 6.51 -23.03
N ALA A 300 -7.31 6.48 -23.52
CA ALA A 300 -7.89 7.54 -24.36
C ALA A 300 -8.18 8.83 -23.58
N SER A 301 -8.36 8.75 -22.26
CA SER A 301 -8.62 9.91 -21.41
C SER A 301 -7.39 10.83 -21.25
N ARG A 302 -7.63 12.08 -20.81
CA ARG A 302 -6.57 13.03 -20.43
C ARG A 302 -5.58 12.47 -19.39
N SER A 303 -6.08 11.62 -18.49
CA SER A 303 -5.28 10.95 -17.46
C SER A 303 -4.42 9.83 -18.06
N GLY A 304 -4.84 9.21 -19.16
CA GLY A 304 -4.07 8.24 -19.94
C GLY A 304 -2.89 8.88 -20.65
N GLY A 305 -3.12 9.97 -21.39
CA GLY A 305 -2.04 10.71 -22.05
C GLY A 305 -0.94 11.17 -21.10
N SER A 306 -1.30 11.58 -19.88
CA SER A 306 -0.32 11.96 -18.84
C SER A 306 0.57 10.78 -18.41
N ARG A 307 0.01 9.56 -18.32
CA ARG A 307 0.76 8.33 -17.97
C ARG A 307 1.73 7.92 -19.06
N THR A 308 1.31 7.95 -20.32
CA THR A 308 2.17 7.63 -21.46
C THR A 308 3.33 8.62 -21.56
N GLU A 309 3.05 9.90 -21.33
CA GLU A 309 4.08 10.94 -21.29
C GLU A 309 5.03 10.76 -20.09
N ASP A 310 4.52 10.40 -18.90
CA ASP A 310 5.36 10.07 -17.73
C ASP A 310 6.33 8.94 -18.00
N PHE A 311 5.84 7.86 -18.61
CA PHE A 311 6.69 6.73 -18.94
C PHE A 311 7.75 7.14 -19.97
N ARG A 312 7.37 7.88 -21.02
CA ARG A 312 8.31 8.33 -22.05
C ARG A 312 9.39 9.26 -21.48
N ASN A 313 9.00 10.23 -20.67
CA ASN A 313 9.92 11.25 -20.13
C ASN A 313 10.79 10.66 -19.03
N GLY A 314 10.21 9.81 -18.18
CA GLY A 314 10.96 9.06 -17.19
C GLY A 314 11.99 8.14 -17.85
N TYR A 315 11.61 7.40 -18.90
CA TYR A 315 12.56 6.54 -19.61
C TYR A 315 13.74 7.33 -20.18
N LYS A 316 13.49 8.51 -20.76
CA LYS A 316 14.56 9.38 -21.25
C LYS A 316 15.46 9.88 -20.13
N GLY A 317 14.88 10.37 -19.03
CA GLY A 317 15.64 10.85 -17.87
C GLY A 317 16.48 9.74 -17.22
N TRP A 318 15.92 8.54 -17.08
CA TRP A 318 16.65 7.38 -16.57
C TRP A 318 17.79 6.96 -17.50
N ARG A 319 17.58 6.98 -18.82
CA ARG A 319 18.61 6.59 -19.80
C ARG A 319 19.88 7.44 -19.70
N ASP A 320 19.75 8.69 -19.26
CA ASP A 320 20.91 9.57 -19.09
C ASP A 320 21.74 9.20 -17.84
N HIS A 321 21.13 8.52 -16.86
CA HIS A 321 21.76 8.12 -15.59
C HIS A 321 21.36 6.70 -15.16
N VAL A 322 21.67 5.70 -16.01
CA VAL A 322 21.13 4.33 -15.89
C VAL A 322 21.37 3.68 -14.52
N TRP A 323 22.58 3.80 -13.98
CA TRP A 323 23.00 3.05 -12.80
C TRP A 323 22.54 3.65 -11.48
N PHE A 324 22.73 4.97 -11.32
CA PHE A 324 22.49 5.68 -10.04
C PHE A 324 21.41 6.74 -10.12
N GLY A 325 20.73 6.89 -11.27
CA GLY A 325 19.70 7.91 -11.44
C GLY A 325 20.24 9.34 -11.31
N ALA A 326 19.32 10.29 -11.34
CA ALA A 326 19.64 11.72 -11.29
C ALA A 326 19.87 12.26 -9.87
N GLY A 327 19.48 11.53 -8.83
CA GLY A 327 19.47 12.02 -7.45
C GLY A 327 18.14 11.76 -6.77
N PHE A 328 18.17 11.44 -5.48
CA PHE A 328 16.93 11.23 -4.71
C PHE A 328 16.09 12.51 -4.64
N GLY A 329 14.83 12.43 -5.09
CA GLY A 329 13.93 13.59 -5.16
C GLY A 329 14.25 14.60 -6.28
N ASP A 330 15.22 14.32 -7.16
CA ASP A 330 15.49 15.17 -8.32
C ASP A 330 14.41 14.95 -9.40
N ILE A 331 13.59 15.98 -9.61
CA ILE A 331 12.56 16.00 -10.66
C ILE A 331 13.03 16.72 -11.93
N GLU A 332 14.13 17.47 -11.90
CA GLU A 332 14.58 18.30 -13.01
C GLU A 332 15.06 17.46 -14.20
N ALA A 333 15.81 16.38 -13.91
CA ALA A 333 16.37 15.48 -14.92
C ALA A 333 15.33 14.86 -15.87
N ARG A 334 14.06 14.83 -15.47
CA ARG A 334 12.94 14.42 -16.34
C ARG A 334 12.08 15.58 -16.83
N LEU A 335 12.00 16.68 -16.08
CA LEU A 335 11.19 17.85 -16.46
C LEU A 335 11.69 18.50 -17.75
N GLN A 336 12.99 18.38 -18.06
CA GLN A 336 13.56 18.79 -19.35
C GLN A 336 12.92 18.06 -20.55
N TYR A 337 12.35 16.86 -20.34
CA TYR A 337 11.66 16.09 -21.37
C TYR A 337 10.14 16.29 -21.37
N ALA A 338 9.60 17.02 -20.38
CA ALA A 338 8.17 17.28 -20.27
C ALA A 338 7.68 18.23 -21.36
N SER A 339 6.47 17.97 -21.88
CA SER A 339 5.84 18.92 -22.81
C SER A 339 5.52 20.24 -22.12
N TRP A 340 5.52 21.33 -22.90
CA TRP A 340 5.15 22.66 -22.41
C TRP A 340 3.79 22.65 -21.69
N ARG A 341 2.82 21.86 -22.16
CA ARG A 341 1.49 21.74 -21.54
C ARG A 341 1.55 21.15 -20.14
N ARG A 342 2.50 20.25 -19.88
CA ARG A 342 2.66 19.60 -18.58
C ARG A 342 3.34 20.53 -17.58
N GLN A 343 4.41 21.20 -18.02
CA GLN A 343 5.11 22.21 -17.24
C GLN A 343 4.17 23.37 -16.86
N HIS A 344 3.38 23.87 -17.81
CA HIS A 344 2.44 24.97 -17.59
C HIS A 344 1.26 24.62 -16.68
N ARG A 345 0.96 23.33 -16.47
CA ARG A 345 -0.13 22.85 -15.61
C ARG A 345 0.32 22.45 -14.21
N SER A 346 1.62 22.60 -13.91
CA SER A 346 2.23 22.10 -12.69
C SER A 346 1.85 20.63 -12.44
N ASN A 347 1.76 19.82 -13.51
CA ASN A 347 1.47 18.39 -13.37
C ASN A 347 2.79 17.63 -13.38
N THR A 348 3.68 17.98 -12.45
CA THR A 348 5.06 17.50 -12.49
C THR A 348 5.20 16.12 -11.88
N GLY A 349 4.32 15.63 -11.00
CA GLY A 349 4.44 14.30 -10.36
C GLY A 349 4.45 13.11 -11.34
N PHE A 350 4.99 11.96 -10.92
CA PHE A 350 4.88 10.71 -11.67
C PHE A 350 3.46 10.13 -11.59
N THR A 351 3.22 9.06 -12.35
CA THR A 351 1.97 8.29 -12.29
C THR A 351 2.17 6.80 -11.98
N ASN A 352 3.43 6.38 -11.83
CA ASN A 352 3.80 5.03 -11.44
C ASN A 352 5.11 5.02 -10.63
N SER A 353 5.19 4.15 -9.63
CA SER A 353 6.34 4.06 -8.73
C SER A 353 7.64 3.56 -9.41
N PRO A 354 7.63 2.53 -10.28
CA PRO A 354 8.87 1.99 -10.85
C PRO A 354 9.68 3.01 -11.65
N MET A 355 9.01 3.78 -12.51
CA MET A 355 9.71 4.78 -13.32
C MET A 355 10.21 5.94 -12.47
N ALA A 356 9.47 6.33 -11.43
CA ALA A 356 9.93 7.34 -10.47
C ALA A 356 11.24 6.92 -9.82
N ILE A 357 11.30 5.68 -9.29
CA ILE A 357 12.49 5.15 -8.62
C ILE A 357 13.66 4.99 -9.59
N LEU A 358 13.42 4.53 -10.83
CA LEU A 358 14.47 4.41 -11.84
C LEU A 358 15.06 5.76 -12.24
N CYS A 359 14.23 6.80 -12.36
CA CYS A 359 14.72 8.15 -12.68
C CYS A 359 15.55 8.72 -11.53
N GLU A 360 15.06 8.60 -10.30
CA GLU A 360 15.73 9.18 -9.14
C GLU A 360 17.00 8.41 -8.78
N GLY A 361 16.93 7.08 -8.71
CA GLY A 361 18.02 6.27 -8.18
C GLY A 361 18.58 5.16 -9.06
N GLY A 362 18.14 5.10 -10.33
CA GLY A 362 18.66 4.16 -11.31
C GLY A 362 18.38 2.69 -10.96
N ILE A 363 19.07 1.80 -11.65
CA ILE A 363 19.01 0.36 -11.38
C ILE A 363 19.45 0.08 -9.94
N TRP A 364 20.48 0.77 -9.44
CA TRP A 364 21.01 0.54 -8.11
C TRP A 364 19.92 0.65 -7.05
N PHE A 365 19.23 1.79 -6.97
CA PHE A 365 18.20 2.01 -5.95
C PHE A 365 16.91 1.21 -6.21
N PHE A 366 16.55 1.02 -7.49
CA PHE A 366 15.40 0.20 -7.87
C PHE A 366 15.53 -1.26 -7.39
N MET A 367 16.74 -1.81 -7.35
CA MET A 367 16.96 -3.19 -6.92
C MET A 367 16.49 -3.46 -5.48
N GLY A 368 16.58 -2.51 -4.56
CA GLY A 368 16.08 -2.69 -3.19
C GLY A 368 14.58 -2.99 -3.13
N TYR A 369 13.80 -2.31 -3.98
CA TYR A 369 12.37 -2.55 -4.16
C TYR A 369 12.11 -3.87 -4.88
N TYR A 370 12.76 -4.05 -6.03
CA TYR A 370 12.55 -5.19 -6.91
C TYR A 370 12.88 -6.52 -6.21
N LEU A 371 14.02 -6.60 -5.53
CA LEU A 371 14.45 -7.80 -4.82
C LEU A 371 13.48 -8.17 -3.68
N SER A 372 12.82 -7.20 -3.04
CA SER A 372 11.82 -7.47 -2.01
C SER A 372 10.60 -8.21 -2.59
N PHE A 373 10.11 -7.80 -3.76
CA PHE A 373 9.03 -8.48 -4.47
C PHE A 373 9.46 -9.86 -4.98
N VAL A 374 10.63 -9.95 -5.59
CA VAL A 374 11.18 -11.21 -6.13
C VAL A 374 11.38 -12.24 -5.02
N TYR A 375 12.01 -11.84 -3.91
CA TYR A 375 12.18 -12.69 -2.74
C TYR A 375 10.83 -13.20 -2.23
N GLY A 376 9.86 -12.30 -2.00
CA GLY A 376 8.54 -12.68 -1.54
C GLY A 376 7.84 -13.66 -2.48
N MET A 377 7.87 -13.42 -3.80
CA MET A 377 7.23 -14.31 -4.77
C MET A 377 7.87 -15.70 -4.77
N PHE A 378 9.20 -15.79 -4.81
CA PHE A 378 9.90 -17.06 -4.75
C PHE A 378 9.68 -17.80 -3.43
N ALA A 379 9.73 -17.09 -2.30
CA ALA A 379 9.46 -17.66 -0.99
C ALA A 379 8.03 -18.21 -0.89
N SER A 380 7.04 -17.48 -1.44
CA SER A 380 5.63 -17.92 -1.46
C SER A 380 5.46 -19.21 -2.27
N LEU A 381 6.05 -19.27 -3.47
CA LEU A 381 5.99 -20.46 -4.33
C LEU A 381 6.69 -21.65 -3.68
N HIS A 382 7.88 -21.45 -3.10
CA HIS A 382 8.62 -22.51 -2.42
C HIS A 382 7.85 -23.09 -1.23
N LYS A 383 7.15 -22.23 -0.48
CA LYS A 383 6.30 -22.60 0.67
C LYS A 383 4.90 -23.06 0.27
N ARG A 384 4.55 -23.03 -1.03
CA ARG A 384 3.19 -23.30 -1.55
C ARG A 384 2.11 -22.41 -0.93
N ASP A 385 2.49 -21.22 -0.43
CA ASP A 385 1.58 -20.22 0.14
C ASP A 385 1.00 -19.38 -1.01
N TRP A 386 -0.02 -19.93 -1.68
CA TRP A 386 -0.66 -19.29 -2.84
C TRP A 386 -1.33 -17.96 -2.46
N ARG A 387 -1.82 -17.83 -1.21
CA ARG A 387 -2.44 -16.60 -0.71
C ARG A 387 -1.41 -15.49 -0.64
N ALA A 388 -0.24 -15.77 -0.08
CA ALA A 388 0.86 -14.81 -0.06
C ALA A 388 1.34 -14.44 -1.47
N PHE A 389 1.46 -15.42 -2.36
CA PHE A 389 1.84 -15.16 -3.76
C PHE A 389 0.84 -14.20 -4.44
N ILE A 390 -0.46 -14.45 -4.31
CA ILE A 390 -1.51 -13.60 -4.87
C ILE A 390 -1.48 -12.19 -4.26
N CYS A 391 -1.30 -12.09 -2.94
CA CYS A 391 -1.14 -10.79 -2.29
C CYS A 391 0.02 -9.99 -2.90
N LEU A 392 1.14 -10.65 -3.18
CA LEU A 392 2.33 -10.00 -3.75
C LEU A 392 2.13 -9.57 -5.20
N VAL A 393 1.45 -10.38 -6.01
CA VAL A 393 1.11 -10.01 -7.39
C VAL A 393 0.17 -8.80 -7.41
N LEU A 394 -0.84 -8.80 -6.55
CA LEU A 394 -1.79 -7.69 -6.42
C LEU A 394 -1.11 -6.42 -5.87
N LEU A 395 -0.21 -6.56 -4.91
CA LEU A 395 0.59 -5.44 -4.40
C LEU A 395 1.54 -4.89 -5.48
N LEU A 396 2.14 -5.76 -6.29
CA LEU A 396 2.97 -5.35 -7.43
C LEU A 396 2.15 -4.61 -8.48
N PHE A 397 0.91 -5.04 -8.73
CA PHE A 397 -0.03 -4.29 -9.57
C PHE A 397 -0.31 -2.89 -9.02
N LEU A 398 -0.55 -2.75 -7.72
CA LEU A 398 -0.73 -1.42 -7.10
C LEU A 398 0.54 -0.57 -7.23
N PHE A 399 1.71 -1.13 -6.91
CA PHE A 399 3.00 -0.45 -7.01
C PHE A 399 3.30 0.06 -8.43
N THR A 400 2.96 -0.73 -9.46
CA THR A 400 3.20 -0.37 -10.87
C THR A 400 2.18 0.61 -11.44
N THR A 401 0.98 0.71 -10.85
CA THR A 401 -0.11 1.55 -11.39
C THR A 401 -0.39 2.83 -10.59
N THR A 402 0.24 2.97 -9.42
CA THR A 402 0.08 4.11 -8.53
C THR A 402 1.45 4.68 -8.11
N THR A 403 1.48 5.96 -7.74
CA THR A 403 2.64 6.58 -7.11
C THR A 403 2.59 6.35 -5.61
N ILE A 404 3.34 5.37 -5.15
CA ILE A 404 3.51 5.04 -3.74
C ILE A 404 5.00 4.91 -3.40
N GLU A 405 5.88 5.33 -4.32
CA GLU A 405 7.31 5.40 -4.12
C GLU A 405 7.64 6.23 -2.86
N HIS A 406 8.62 5.76 -2.10
CA HIS A 406 9.11 6.42 -0.88
C HIS A 406 8.05 6.71 0.20
N THR A 407 6.85 6.11 0.12
CA THR A 407 5.84 6.17 1.19
C THR A 407 6.21 5.25 2.35
N ALA A 408 5.69 5.54 3.55
CA ALA A 408 5.88 4.64 4.68
C ALA A 408 5.29 3.24 4.41
N TYR A 409 4.25 3.15 3.58
CA TYR A 409 3.65 1.88 3.16
C TYR A 409 4.63 0.98 2.38
N ILE A 410 5.26 1.49 1.32
CA ILE A 410 6.19 0.66 0.53
C ILE A 410 7.50 0.39 1.29
N ILE A 411 7.94 1.33 2.15
CA ILE A 411 9.09 1.13 3.03
C ILE A 411 8.77 0.04 4.07
N SER A 412 7.54 0.01 4.60
CA SER A 412 7.08 -1.06 5.49
C SER A 412 7.09 -2.42 4.80
N PHE A 413 6.70 -2.47 3.53
CA PHE A 413 6.78 -3.70 2.73
C PHE A 413 8.22 -4.21 2.59
N ILE A 414 9.17 -3.34 2.26
CA ILE A 414 10.60 -3.71 2.17
C ILE A 414 11.11 -4.20 3.53
N ALA A 415 10.84 -3.46 4.59
CA ALA A 415 11.22 -3.82 5.96
C ALA A 415 10.63 -5.16 6.40
N PHE A 416 9.37 -5.43 6.06
CA PHE A 416 8.70 -6.70 6.29
C PHE A 416 9.39 -7.84 5.54
N MET A 417 9.78 -7.65 4.27
CA MET A 417 10.46 -8.69 3.49
C MET A 417 11.84 -9.02 4.04
N LEU A 418 12.61 -8.01 4.44
CA LEU A 418 13.89 -8.21 5.12
C LEU A 418 13.72 -8.99 6.43
N ALA A 419 12.72 -8.64 7.25
CA ALA A 419 12.42 -9.35 8.48
C ALA A 419 11.99 -10.81 8.25
N ASN A 420 11.21 -11.06 7.19
CA ASN A 420 10.78 -12.40 6.80
C ASN A 420 11.97 -13.28 6.38
N GLY A 421 12.88 -12.71 5.58
CA GLY A 421 14.16 -13.33 5.19
C GLY A 421 14.95 -13.89 6.37
N LEU A 422 15.05 -13.11 7.45
CA LEU A 422 15.79 -13.51 8.65
C LEU A 422 15.06 -14.50 9.55
N THR A 423 13.74 -14.40 9.66
CA THR A 423 12.96 -15.18 10.64
C THR A 423 12.64 -16.58 10.14
N HIS A 424 12.20 -16.69 8.89
CA HIS A 424 11.65 -17.94 8.36
C HIS A 424 12.52 -18.55 7.26
N GLY A 425 13.33 -17.74 6.57
CA GLY A 425 14.04 -18.18 5.37
C GLY A 425 13.14 -18.97 4.41
N TYR A 426 13.71 -19.97 3.74
CA TYR A 426 12.99 -20.93 2.87
C TYR A 426 12.47 -22.17 3.62
N ARG A 427 12.11 -22.07 4.92
CA ARG A 427 11.52 -23.22 5.63
C ARG A 427 10.10 -23.49 5.12
N LYS A 428 9.87 -24.69 4.58
CA LYS A 428 8.60 -25.13 3.98
C LYS A 428 7.39 -25.03 4.93
N ASP A 429 7.60 -25.26 6.22
CA ASP A 429 6.50 -25.44 7.20
C ASP A 429 6.02 -24.13 7.85
N THR A 430 6.48 -22.98 7.34
CA THR A 430 6.13 -21.67 7.91
C THR A 430 5.59 -20.72 6.84
N PRO A 431 4.26 -20.66 6.68
CA PRO A 431 3.63 -19.77 5.71
C PRO A 431 3.94 -18.31 6.04
N MET A 432 4.02 -17.47 5.00
CA MET A 432 4.53 -16.09 5.16
C MET A 432 3.49 -15.13 5.73
N ILE A 433 2.21 -15.39 5.48
CA ILE A 433 1.12 -14.50 5.89
C ILE A 433 0.14 -15.22 6.83
N CYS A 434 -0.07 -16.52 6.66
CA CYS A 434 -1.07 -17.28 7.43
C CYS A 434 -0.54 -18.65 7.87
N LYS A 435 -0.31 -18.86 9.18
CA LYS A 435 -0.19 -20.21 9.75
C LYS A 435 -1.36 -21.07 9.28
N GLU A 436 -1.08 -22.28 8.80
CA GLU A 436 -2.09 -23.22 8.32
C GLU A 436 -3.24 -23.33 9.32
N ILE A 437 -4.46 -23.35 8.77
CA ILE A 437 -5.64 -23.88 9.43
C ILE A 437 -5.38 -25.38 9.60
N GLN A 438 -5.33 -25.85 10.84
CA GLN A 438 -5.56 -27.26 11.14
C GLN A 438 -7.02 -27.60 10.88
#